data_AF-A0A455UD34-F1
#
_entry.id   AF-A0A455UD34-F1
#
_cell.length_a   1.000
_cell.length_b   1.000
_cell.length_c   1.000
_cell.angle_alpha   90.00
_cell.angle_beta   90.00
_cell.angle_gamma   90.00
#
_symmetry.space_group_name_H-M   'P 1'
#
loop_
_entity.id
_entity.type
_entity.pdbx_description
1 polymer ?
#
loop_
_entity_poly.entity_id
_entity_poly.type
_entity_poly.pdbx_seq_one_letter_code
_entity_poly.pdbx_strand_id
1 'polypeptide(L)' 'MLREAEAMLYEDVGFIMLHWQNLAYAAADGVDVEPVVNAIDFPYLGDLVIDTSDE' A
#
# COMPACT_ATOMS: atom_id res chain seq x y z
N MET A 1 -16.91 -9.27 17.89
CA MET A 1 -15.44 -9.12 17.94
C MET A 1 -14.90 -7.90 17.21
N LEU A 2 -14.72 -7.86 15.88
CA LEU A 2 -14.11 -6.65 15.24
C LEU A 2 -14.94 -5.37 15.41
N ARG A 3 -16.28 -5.47 15.35
CA ARG A 3 -17.17 -4.33 15.60
C ARG A 3 -17.16 -3.82 17.04
N GLU A 4 -17.03 -4.71 18.02
CA GLU A 4 -16.89 -4.31 19.43
C GLU A 4 -15.53 -3.67 19.68
N ALA A 5 -14.46 -4.17 19.05
CA ALA A 5 -13.14 -3.55 19.11
C ALA A 5 -13.16 -2.13 18.49
N GLU A 6 -13.83 -1.94 17.36
CA GLU A 6 -14.05 -0.62 16.74
C GLU A 6 -14.82 0.33 17.67
N ALA A 7 -15.89 -0.14 18.32
CA ALA A 7 -16.68 0.66 19.27
C ALA A 7 -15.88 1.08 20.51
N MET A 8 -15.15 0.15 21.14
CA MET A 8 -14.28 0.46 22.29
C MET A 8 -13.19 1.48 21.92
N LEU A 9 -12.62 1.39 20.72
CA LEU A 9 -11.61 2.35 20.26
C LEU A 9 -12.18 3.76 20.07
N TYR A 10 -13.43 3.87 19.61
CA TYR A 10 -14.14 5.14 19.42
C TYR A 10 -14.55 5.77 20.76
N GLU A 11 -15.01 4.96 21.70
CA GLU A 11 -15.58 5.41 22.98
C GLU A 11 -14.53 5.71 24.06
N ASP A 12 -13.46 4.89 24.16
CA ASP A 12 -12.56 4.87 25.32
C ASP A 12 -11.13 5.44 25.10
N VAL A 13 -10.63 5.64 23.86
CA VAL A 13 -9.22 6.09 23.65
C VAL A 13 -9.01 7.08 22.49
N GLY A 14 -8.10 8.04 22.71
CA GLY A 14 -8.02 9.34 22.02
C GLY A 14 -7.02 9.49 20.87
N PHE A 15 -7.40 9.03 19.69
CA PHE A 15 -6.88 9.60 18.44
C PHE A 15 -7.98 9.60 17.39
N ILE A 16 -7.99 10.66 16.57
CA ILE A 16 -8.96 10.83 15.49
C ILE A 16 -8.29 10.35 14.22
N MET A 17 -8.84 9.32 13.57
CA MET A 17 -8.39 8.94 12.23
C MET A 17 -8.80 10.02 11.24
N LEU A 18 -7.82 10.71 10.65
CA LEU A 18 -8.08 11.83 9.74
C LEU A 18 -8.22 11.39 8.29
N HIS A 19 -7.42 10.41 7.85
CA HIS A 19 -7.45 9.91 6.48
C HIS A 19 -6.83 8.51 6.38
N TRP A 20 -7.23 7.80 5.35
CA TRP A 20 -6.51 6.63 4.83
C TRP A 20 -5.52 7.09 3.77
N GLN A 21 -4.36 6.43 3.71
CA GLN A 21 -3.35 6.74 2.70
C GLN A 21 -3.90 6.40 1.31
N ASN A 22 -3.70 7.30 0.35
CA ASN A 22 -3.89 7.02 -1.06
C ASN A 22 -2.48 6.99 -1.68
N LEU A 23 -1.96 5.79 -1.90
CA LEU A 23 -0.60 5.59 -2.36
C LEU A 23 -0.56 5.59 -3.89
N ALA A 24 0.46 6.24 -4.44
CA ALA A 24 0.75 6.24 -5.86
C ALA A 24 2.24 6.00 -6.07
N TYR A 25 2.57 5.13 -7.01
CA TYR A 25 3.94 4.80 -7.37
C TYR A 25 4.20 5.23 -8.81
N ALA A 26 5.34 5.86 -9.03
CA ALA A 26 5.89 6.12 -10.34
C ALA A 26 7.08 5.19 -10.58
N ALA A 27 7.21 4.72 -11.81
CA ALA A 27 8.33 3.88 -12.25
C ALA A 27 8.95 4.50 -13.50
N ALA A 28 10.24 4.26 -13.71
CA ALA A 28 10.90 4.59 -14.96
C ALA A 28 10.45 3.61 -16.06
N ASP A 29 10.63 3.99 -17.32
CA ASP A 29 10.42 3.08 -18.44
C ASP A 29 11.31 1.83 -18.28
N GLY A 30 10.77 0.66 -18.61
CA GLY A 30 11.41 -0.64 -18.39
C GLY A 30 11.36 -1.17 -16.94
N VAL A 31 10.80 -0.44 -15.97
CA VAL A 31 10.64 -0.93 -14.59
C VAL A 31 9.22 -1.45 -14.37
N ASP A 32 9.03 -2.77 -14.36
CA ASP A 32 7.72 -3.39 -14.24
C ASP A 32 7.24 -3.46 -12.77
N VAL A 33 6.76 -2.31 -12.28
CA VAL A 33 6.39 -2.15 -10.86
C VAL A 33 4.97 -2.65 -10.54
N GLU A 34 4.06 -2.68 -11.51
CA GLU A 34 2.63 -2.97 -11.28
C GLU A 34 2.40 -4.38 -10.68
N PRO A 35 3.02 -5.46 -11.21
CA PRO A 35 2.78 -6.82 -10.72
C PRO A 35 3.29 -7.07 -9.30
N VAL A 36 4.23 -6.25 -8.81
CA VAL A 36 4.84 -6.44 -7.48
C VAL A 36 4.17 -5.63 -6.39
N VAL A 37 3.16 -4.80 -6.70
CA VAL A 37 2.34 -4.09 -5.70
C VAL A 37 1.30 -5.05 -5.12
N ASN A 38 1.31 -5.20 -3.79
CA ASN A 38 0.39 -6.11 -3.11
C ASN A 38 -0.99 -5.48 -2.82
N ALA A 39 -1.90 -6.27 -2.25
CA ALA A 39 -3.27 -5.84 -1.94
C ALA A 39 -3.40 -4.75 -0.84
N ILE A 40 -2.29 -4.38 -0.19
CA ILE A 40 -2.22 -3.26 0.76
C ILE A 40 -1.30 -2.14 0.24
N ASP A 41 -1.12 -2.08 -1.09
CA ASP A 41 -0.38 -1.04 -1.81
C ASP A 41 1.11 -0.93 -1.45
N PHE A 42 1.76 -2.03 -1.04
CA PHE A 42 3.21 -2.05 -0.80
C PHE A 42 3.93 -2.92 -1.85
N PRO A 43 5.00 -2.41 -2.48
CA PRO A 43 5.75 -3.18 -3.48
C PRO A 43 6.68 -4.22 -2.84
N TYR A 44 6.65 -5.45 -3.35
CA TYR A 44 7.61 -6.49 -3.02
C TYR A 44 8.77 -6.48 -4.02
N LEU A 45 9.81 -5.70 -3.70
CA LEU A 45 10.93 -5.47 -4.62
C LEU A 45 11.78 -6.71 -4.94
N GLY A 46 11.57 -7.83 -4.23
CA GLY A 46 12.28 -9.09 -4.49
C GLY A 46 11.91 -9.74 -5.82
N ASP A 47 10.68 -9.52 -6.29
CA ASP A 47 10.17 -10.04 -7.57
C ASP A 47 10.22 -9.00 -8.70
N LEU A 48 10.81 -7.83 -8.46
CA LEU A 48 10.85 -6.75 -9.45
C LEU A 48 11.70 -7.16 -10.66
N VAL A 49 11.16 -6.93 -11.86
CA VAL A 49 11.83 -7.16 -13.13
C VAL A 49 12.17 -5.82 -13.78
N ILE A 50 13.38 -5.73 -14.35
CA ILE A 50 13.82 -4.61 -15.17
C ILE A 50 13.97 -5.10 -16.60
N ASP A 51 13.19 -4.54 -17.51
CA ASP A 51 13.29 -4.76 -18.94
C ASP A 51 14.33 -3.80 -19.55
N THR A 52 15.24 -4.35 -20.35
CA THR A 52 16.29 -3.60 -21.04
C THR A 52 16.09 -3.60 -22.56
N SER A 53 14.90 -3.98 -23.04
CA SER A 53 14.59 -4.12 -24.47
C SER A 53 14.49 -2.79 -25.24
N ASP A 54 14.55 -1.66 -24.54
CA ASP A 54 14.52 -0.30 -25.12
C ASP A 54 15.93 0.28 -25.40
N GLU A 55 17.00 -0.53 -25.32
CA GLU A 55 18.35 -0.24 -25.88
C GLU A 55 18.61 -0.94 -27.23
#